data_AF-I4EZ85-F1
#
_entry.id   AF-I4EZ85-F1
#
_cell.length_a   1.000
_cell.length_b   1.000
_cell.length_c   1.000
_cell.angle_alpha   90.00
_cell.angle_beta   90.00
_cell.angle_gamma   90.00
#
_symmetry.space_group_name_H-M   'P 1'
#
loop_
_entity.id
_entity.type
_entity.pdbx_description
1 polymer ?
#
loop_
_entity_poly.entity_id
_entity_poly.type
_entity_poly.pdbx_seq_one_letter_code
_entity_poly.pdbx_strand_id
1 'polypeptide(L)'
;MSAAGGQHAGHRVERTGHERVAGPHTAVAAMAEVGIDISDQRPKVLTTDAVQVSDVVITMGCGDACPVFPGKRYLDWELADPAGKGVDSVRPIRDEIEGRIRGLLAELQR
;
A
#
# COMPACT_ATOMS: atom_id res chain seq x y z
N MET A 1 14.80 -13.64 -5.21
CA MET A 1 14.02 -13.73 -3.97
C MET A 1 14.53 -12.65 -3.02
N SER A 2 13.82 -11.53 -2.91
CA SER A 2 14.04 -10.61 -1.80
C SER A 2 12.75 -9.83 -1.56
N ALA A 3 12.06 -10.20 -0.49
CA ALA A 3 10.91 -9.46 0.00
C ALA A 3 11.46 -8.27 0.79
N ALA A 4 11.38 -7.06 0.24
CA ALA A 4 11.41 -5.85 1.07
C ALA A 4 10.08 -5.82 1.85
N GLY A 5 10.08 -6.39 3.05
CA GLY A 5 9.01 -6.26 4.03
C GLY A 5 9.38 -5.14 4.99
N GLY A 6 8.44 -4.23 5.22
CA GLY A 6 8.56 -3.25 6.31
C GLY A 6 7.90 -3.81 7.57
N GLN A 7 8.56 -3.68 8.72
CA GLN A 7 7.97 -3.96 10.02
C GLN A 7 7.41 -2.64 10.58
N HIS A 8 6.09 -2.50 10.68
CA HIS A 8 5.47 -1.37 11.35
C HIS A 8 4.68 -1.87 12.56
N ALA A 9 5.08 -1.46 13.77
CA ALA A 9 4.39 -1.79 15.02
C ALA A 9 4.09 -3.30 15.17
N GLY A 10 5.06 -4.17 14.84
CA GLY A 10 4.92 -5.62 14.92
C GLY A 10 4.25 -6.30 13.71
N HIS A 11 3.68 -5.53 12.78
CA HIS A 11 3.00 -6.03 11.59
C HIS A 11 3.91 -5.99 10.36
N ARG A 12 3.86 -7.03 9.54
CA ARG A 12 4.55 -7.11 8.24
C ARG A 12 3.67 -6.47 7.16
N VAL A 13 4.20 -5.47 6.48
CA VAL A 13 3.50 -4.79 5.37
C VAL A 13 4.17 -5.12 4.05
N GLU A 14 3.37 -5.55 3.07
CA GLU A 14 3.81 -5.82 1.70
C GLU A 14 2.96 -5.05 0.69
N ARG A 15 3.62 -4.34 -0.25
CA ARG A 15 2.97 -3.61 -1.35
C ARG A 15 3.09 -4.38 -2.65
N THR A 16 1.98 -4.51 -3.37
CA THR A 16 1.89 -5.14 -4.69
C THR A 16 1.08 -4.27 -5.65
N GLY A 17 1.27 -4.43 -6.96
CA GLY A 17 0.51 -3.69 -7.98
C GLY A 17 0.55 -4.37 -9.34
N HIS A 18 -0.50 -4.16 -10.16
CA HIS A 18 -0.62 -4.77 -11.50
C HIS A 18 -0.17 -3.87 -12.66
N GLU A 19 0.02 -2.56 -12.45
CA GLU A 19 0.58 -1.68 -13.49
C GLU A 19 1.36 -0.49 -12.90
N ARG A 20 2.12 0.20 -13.74
CA ARG A 20 3.01 1.31 -13.36
C ARG A 20 2.21 2.50 -12.81
N VAL A 21 2.17 2.61 -11.48
CA VAL A 21 1.68 3.79 -10.74
C VAL A 21 2.50 5.03 -11.12
N ALA A 22 1.90 6.22 -10.96
CA ALA A 22 2.53 7.55 -11.01
C ALA A 22 4.04 7.47 -10.79
N GLY A 23 4.82 7.95 -11.76
CA GLY A 23 6.24 7.64 -11.89
C GLY A 23 6.96 7.70 -10.54
N PRO A 24 7.77 6.68 -10.17
CA PRO A 24 8.25 6.43 -8.81
C PRO A 24 8.81 7.67 -8.09
N HIS A 25 9.29 8.66 -8.84
CA HIS A 25 9.78 9.94 -8.35
C HIS A 25 8.76 10.80 -7.59
N THR A 26 7.48 10.90 -8.01
CA THR A 26 6.52 11.78 -7.31
C THR A 26 6.10 11.20 -5.96
N ALA A 27 5.91 9.89 -5.88
CA ALA A 27 5.67 9.19 -4.63
C ALA A 27 6.88 9.27 -3.69
N VAL A 28 8.10 9.05 -4.21
CA VAL A 28 9.34 9.18 -3.42
C VAL A 28 9.47 10.60 -2.85
N ALA A 29 9.23 11.63 -3.66
CA ALA A 29 9.28 13.02 -3.21
C ALA A 29 8.27 13.30 -2.08
N ALA A 30 7.00 12.88 -2.25
CA ALA A 30 5.97 13.08 -1.24
C ALA A 30 6.27 12.35 0.08
N MET A 31 6.85 11.15 0.03
CA MET A 31 7.21 10.40 1.25
C MET A 31 8.46 10.97 1.93
N ALA A 32 9.42 11.48 1.16
CA ALA A 32 10.62 12.13 1.70
C ALA A 32 10.27 13.39 2.52
N GLU A 33 9.22 14.13 2.15
CA GLU A 33 8.72 15.29 2.93
C GLU A 33 8.33 14.94 4.36
N VAL A 34 7.86 13.70 4.61
CA VAL A 34 7.49 13.20 5.94
C VAL A 34 8.59 12.31 6.56
N GLY A 35 9.79 12.34 5.99
CA GLY A 35 10.95 11.60 6.51
C GLY A 35 10.95 10.10 6.23
N ILE A 36 10.15 9.62 5.25
CA ILE A 36 10.07 8.21 4.88
C ILE A 36 10.72 8.00 3.51
N ASP A 37 11.86 7.29 3.49
CA ASP A 37 12.53 6.93 2.23
C ASP A 37 11.93 5.64 1.64
N ILE A 38 11.30 5.77 0.48
CA ILE A 38 10.79 4.64 -0.32
C ILE A 38 11.52 4.50 -1.67
N SER A 39 12.66 5.16 -1.86
CA SER A 39 13.39 5.22 -3.13
C SER A 39 13.87 3.84 -3.63
N ASP A 40 14.08 2.90 -2.71
CA ASP A 40 14.43 1.51 -3.01
C ASP A 40 13.22 0.57 -3.15
N GLN A 41 12.01 1.06 -2.90
CA GLN A 41 10.79 0.28 -3.07
C GLN A 41 10.43 0.14 -4.55
N ARG A 42 10.01 -1.05 -4.95
CA ARG A 42 9.58 -1.36 -6.32
C ARG A 42 8.21 -2.05 -6.28
N PRO A 43 7.29 -1.74 -7.20
CA PRO A 43 6.05 -2.50 -7.34
C PRO A 43 6.37 -3.99 -7.53
N LYS A 44 5.66 -4.84 -6.77
CA LYS A 44 5.77 -6.29 -6.88
C LYS A 44 4.45 -6.84 -7.42
N VAL A 45 4.53 -7.95 -8.13
CA VAL A 45 3.33 -8.71 -8.51
C VAL A 45 2.71 -9.29 -7.25
N LEU A 46 1.39 -9.20 -7.12
CA LEU A 46 0.66 -9.88 -6.05
C LEU A 46 0.67 -11.38 -6.30
N THR A 47 1.27 -12.13 -5.40
CA THR A 47 1.25 -13.60 -5.46
C THR A 47 0.17 -14.14 -4.53
N THR A 48 -0.41 -15.28 -4.90
CA THR A 48 -1.36 -16.02 -4.04
C THR A 48 -0.77 -16.29 -2.65
N ASP A 49 0.47 -16.73 -2.59
CA ASP A 49 1.15 -17.04 -1.32
C ASP A 49 1.20 -15.82 -0.38
N ALA A 50 1.43 -14.61 -0.93
CA ALA A 50 1.44 -13.38 -0.15
C ALA A 50 0.05 -13.07 0.45
N VAL A 51 -1.01 -13.33 -0.31
CA VAL A 51 -2.39 -13.16 0.18
C VAL A 51 -2.71 -14.18 1.29
N GLN A 52 -2.28 -15.43 1.13
CA GLN A 52 -2.56 -16.50 2.10
C GLN A 52 -1.93 -16.25 3.47
N VAL A 53 -0.77 -15.61 3.54
CA VAL A 53 -0.08 -15.31 4.81
C VAL A 53 -0.46 -13.96 5.42
N SER A 54 -1.27 -13.16 4.73
CA SER A 54 -1.69 -11.83 5.20
C SER A 54 -2.93 -11.90 6.09
N ASP A 55 -3.03 -11.05 7.13
CA ASP A 55 -4.25 -10.94 7.94
C ASP A 55 -5.29 -10.01 7.30
N VAL A 56 -4.81 -8.95 6.63
CA VAL A 56 -5.60 -7.93 5.96
C VAL A 56 -5.05 -7.71 4.55
N VAL A 57 -5.94 -7.66 3.57
CA VAL A 57 -5.62 -7.36 2.16
C VAL A 57 -6.29 -6.05 1.80
N ILE A 58 -5.51 -5.07 1.35
CA ILE A 58 -6.01 -3.74 1.00
C ILE A 58 -5.86 -3.52 -0.51
N THR A 59 -6.96 -3.27 -1.21
CA THR A 59 -6.97 -2.85 -2.61
C THR A 59 -7.12 -1.35 -2.72
N MET A 60 -6.43 -0.73 -3.67
CA MET A 60 -6.47 0.72 -3.92
C MET A 60 -6.74 0.96 -5.40
N GLY A 61 -7.95 0.63 -5.86
CA GLY A 61 -8.40 0.90 -7.24
C GLY A 61 -8.03 -0.15 -8.30
N CYS A 62 -7.67 -1.39 -7.92
CA CYS A 62 -7.40 -2.45 -8.91
C CYS A 62 -8.61 -3.33 -9.27
N GLY A 63 -9.77 -3.15 -8.63
CA GLY A 63 -11.04 -3.79 -8.95
C GLY A 63 -10.97 -5.31 -9.12
N ASP A 64 -11.40 -6.07 -8.11
CA ASP A 64 -11.73 -7.51 -8.17
C ASP A 64 -10.64 -8.48 -8.71
N ALA A 65 -9.43 -8.02 -9.02
CA ALA A 65 -8.38 -8.84 -9.62
C ALA A 65 -7.66 -9.76 -8.61
N CYS A 66 -8.01 -9.69 -7.32
CA CYS A 66 -7.39 -10.49 -6.27
C CYS A 66 -8.23 -11.73 -5.95
N PRO A 67 -7.67 -12.96 -6.01
CA PRO A 67 -8.38 -14.14 -5.53
C PRO A 67 -8.77 -13.96 -4.06
N VAL A 68 -10.05 -14.23 -3.76
CA VAL A 68 -10.60 -14.10 -2.40
C VAL A 68 -10.34 -15.39 -1.62
N PHE A 69 -9.64 -15.28 -0.50
CA PHE A 69 -9.35 -16.38 0.41
C PHE A 69 -10.24 -16.29 1.66
N PRO A 70 -10.86 -17.40 2.09
CA PRO A 70 -11.64 -17.44 3.32
C PRO A 70 -10.80 -17.05 4.55
N GLY A 71 -11.43 -16.36 5.51
CA GLY A 71 -10.79 -15.99 6.78
C GLY A 71 -9.85 -14.79 6.73
N LYS A 72 -9.78 -14.07 5.59
CA LYS A 72 -9.01 -12.83 5.45
C LYS A 72 -9.93 -11.61 5.45
N ARG A 73 -9.46 -10.50 6.02
CA ARG A 73 -10.17 -9.23 5.95
C ARG A 73 -9.74 -8.49 4.68
N TYR A 74 -10.70 -8.23 3.80
CA TYR A 74 -10.48 -7.43 2.59
C TYR A 74 -10.99 -6.01 2.83
N LEU A 75 -10.18 -5.01 2.51
CA LEU A 75 -10.55 -3.60 2.53
C LEU A 75 -10.34 -3.03 1.14
N ASP A 76 -11.37 -2.43 0.56
CA ASP A 76 -11.23 -1.67 -0.67
C ASP A 76 -11.19 -0.18 -0.35
N TRP A 77 -10.07 0.45 -0.69
CA TRP A 77 -9.82 1.86 -0.45
C TRP A 77 -9.90 2.60 -1.77
N GLU A 78 -11.07 3.19 -2.03
CA GLU A 78 -11.23 4.14 -3.11
C GLU A 78 -10.39 5.39 -2.80
N LEU A 79 -9.41 5.65 -3.66
CA LEU A 79 -8.46 6.76 -3.58
C LEU A 79 -8.33 7.38 -4.97
N ALA A 80 -8.15 8.69 -5.04
CA ALA A 80 -7.95 9.37 -6.31
C ALA A 80 -6.65 8.89 -6.98
N ASP A 81 -6.66 8.65 -8.29
CA ASP A 81 -5.44 8.29 -9.03
C ASP A 81 -4.54 9.52 -9.27
N PRO A 82 -3.28 9.52 -8.76
CA PRO A 82 -2.32 10.58 -9.01
C PRO A 82 -1.51 10.39 -10.30
N ALA A 83 -1.77 9.35 -11.11
CA ALA A 83 -1.03 9.09 -12.34
C ALA A 83 -1.04 10.31 -13.29
N GLY A 84 0.14 10.62 -13.83
CA GLY A 84 0.34 11.77 -14.72
C GLY A 84 0.27 13.15 -14.03
N LYS A 85 0.07 13.22 -12.71
CA LYS A 85 0.00 14.46 -11.93
C LYS A 85 1.28 14.69 -11.13
N GLY A 86 1.46 15.93 -10.65
CA GLY A 86 2.61 16.34 -9.85
C GLY A 86 2.56 15.85 -8.40
N VAL A 87 3.60 16.16 -7.62
CA VAL A 87 3.70 15.78 -6.20
C VAL A 87 2.52 16.28 -5.35
N ASP A 88 1.95 17.44 -5.70
CA ASP A 88 0.84 18.06 -4.97
C ASP A 88 -0.40 17.15 -4.91
N SER A 89 -0.67 16.36 -5.95
CA SER A 89 -1.80 15.42 -5.94
C SER A 89 -1.53 14.18 -5.09
N VAL A 90 -0.28 13.87 -4.77
CA VAL A 90 0.11 12.69 -3.99
C VAL A 90 -0.03 12.96 -2.49
N ARG A 91 0.21 14.19 -2.02
CA ARG A 91 0.13 14.55 -0.60
C ARG A 91 -1.22 14.21 0.07
N PRO A 92 -2.39 14.62 -0.46
CA PRO A 92 -3.66 14.28 0.18
C PRO A 92 -3.90 12.76 0.24
N ILE A 93 -3.44 12.01 -0.78
CA ILE A 93 -3.55 10.56 -0.81
C ILE A 93 -2.65 9.92 0.26
N ARG A 94 -1.41 10.42 0.41
CA ARG A 94 -0.47 9.99 1.46
C ARG A 94 -1.10 10.17 2.85
N ASP A 95 -1.63 11.36 3.12
CA ASP A 95 -2.16 11.71 4.43
C ASP A 95 -3.44 10.90 4.75
N GLU A 96 -4.27 10.65 3.73
CA GLU A 96 -5.43 9.78 3.84
C GLU A 96 -5.05 8.31 4.14
N ILE A 97 -4.08 7.76 3.41
CA ILE A 97 -3.55 6.41 3.64
C ILE A 97 -2.98 6.31 5.06
N GLU A 98 -2.25 7.32 5.53
CA GLU A 98 -1.71 7.35 6.89
C GLU A 98 -2.83 7.25 7.94
N GLY A 99 -3.88 8.06 7.82
CA GLY A 99 -5.03 8.03 8.72
C GLY A 99 -5.71 6.66 8.76
N ARG A 100 -5.96 6.07 7.58
CA ARG A 100 -6.59 4.75 7.46
C ARG A 100 -5.71 3.64 8.05
N ILE A 101 -4.39 3.67 7.83
CA ILE A 101 -3.44 2.72 8.41
C ILE A 101 -3.41 2.85 9.94
N ARG A 102 -3.36 4.07 10.48
CA ARG A 102 -3.36 4.29 11.94
C ARG A 102 -4.63 3.74 12.60
N GLY A 103 -5.79 3.96 11.97
CA GLY A 103 -7.05 3.37 12.43
C GLY A 103 -7.02 1.84 12.42
N LEU A 104 -6.55 1.24 11.31
CA LEU A 104 -6.44 -0.21 11.18
C LEU A 104 -5.50 -0.83 12.22
N LEU A 105 -4.35 -0.21 12.47
CA LEU A 105 -3.41 -0.68 13.49
C LEU A 105 -4.04 -0.66 14.89
N ALA A 106 -4.81 0.37 15.23
CA ALA A 106 -5.52 0.44 16.51
C ALA A 106 -6.59 -0.66 16.64
N GLU A 107 -7.17 -1.12 15.54
CA GLU A 107 -8.11 -2.25 15.54
C GLU A 107 -7.40 -3.61 15.71
N LEU A 108 -6.25 -3.80 15.06
CA LEU A 108 -5.51 -5.08 15.07
C LEU A 108 -4.74 -5.33 16.37
N GLN A 109 -4.38 -4.28 17.11
CA GLN A 109 -3.67 -4.37 18.40
C GLN A 109 -4.57 -4.71 19.59
N ARG A 110 -5.82 -5.13 19.36
CA ARG A 110 -6.82 -5.36 20.39
C ARG A 110 -6.94 -6.84 20.77
#